data_AF-A0A2S8IHY2-F1
#
_entry.id   AF-A0A2S8IHY2-F1
#
_cell.length_a   1.000
_cell.length_b   1.000
_cell.length_c   1.000
_cell.angle_alpha   90.00
_cell.angle_beta   90.00
_cell.angle_gamma   90.00
#
_symmetry.space_group_name_H-M   'P 1'
#
loop_
_entity.id
_entity.type
_entity.pdbx_description
1 polymer ?
#
loop_
_entity_poly.entity_id
_entity_poly.type
_entity_poly.pdbx_seq_one_letter_code
_entity_poly.pdbx_strand_id
1 'polypeptide(L)'
;MGSGKSSTMRFIASHLQAAGHDAAAIHERTEPHPVRATDELEHWFEPWRDTTAAKLAERALARWAAFVDKARLGTTVSVLDGQLFHGDLTNLLLMEGEPALIEAYVQELARTIAPLSPLVIYFWQRDIDAAVRTVCAERGDDWVTYQTDWKLAAPYCMRRGLTGLDGLIALYRDYRRTTDALFAQLPLDKLSIENGDRDWATVERRILDALKL
;
A
#
# COMPACT_ATOMS: atom_id res chain seq x y z
N MET A 1 2.58 -7.89 -4.55
CA MET A 1 3.73 -7.37 -5.33
C MET A 1 3.40 -7.50 -6.81
N GLY A 2 4.00 -6.70 -7.70
CA GLY A 2 3.79 -6.87 -9.16
C GLY A 2 2.37 -6.69 -9.68
N SER A 3 1.45 -6.15 -8.86
CA SER A 3 0.03 -6.04 -9.19
C SER A 3 -0.34 -4.83 -10.06
N GLY A 4 0.62 -4.14 -10.66
CA GLY A 4 0.37 -2.99 -11.55
C GLY A 4 0.14 -1.62 -10.89
N LYS A 5 0.16 -1.51 -9.56
CA LYS A 5 -0.14 -0.25 -8.84
C LYS A 5 0.59 0.99 -9.39
N SER A 6 1.91 0.92 -9.56
CA SER A 6 2.73 2.04 -10.03
C SER A 6 2.39 2.45 -11.47
N SER A 7 2.06 1.47 -12.33
CA SER A 7 1.63 1.74 -13.70
C SER A 7 0.25 2.39 -13.70
N THR A 8 -0.69 1.84 -12.93
CA THR A 8 -2.04 2.40 -12.76
C THR A 8 -2.03 3.80 -12.17
N MET A 9 -1.17 4.08 -11.19
CA MET A 9 -0.99 5.43 -10.63
C MET A 9 -0.63 6.45 -11.72
N ARG A 10 0.33 6.12 -12.59
CA ARG A 10 0.71 6.99 -13.71
C ARG A 10 -0.44 7.13 -14.72
N PHE A 11 -1.08 6.02 -15.07
CA PHE A 11 -2.24 5.98 -15.98
C PHE A 11 -3.37 6.92 -15.50
N ILE A 12 -3.77 6.83 -14.24
CA ILE A 12 -4.81 7.67 -13.66
C ILE A 12 -4.41 9.14 -13.71
N ALA A 13 -3.19 9.47 -13.27
CA ALA A 13 -2.72 10.85 -13.27
C ALA A 13 -2.70 11.45 -14.69
N SER A 14 -2.24 10.68 -15.69
CA SER A 14 -2.24 11.12 -17.09
C SER A 14 -3.65 11.34 -17.64
N HIS A 15 -4.63 10.49 -17.29
CA HIS A 15 -6.01 10.69 -17.74
C HIS A 15 -6.71 11.87 -17.06
N LEU A 16 -6.45 12.10 -15.77
CA LEU A 16 -6.91 13.30 -15.08
C LEU A 16 -6.35 14.57 -15.74
N GLN A 17 -5.05 14.58 -16.07
CA GLN A 17 -4.40 15.68 -16.78
C GLN A 17 -5.02 15.90 -18.18
N ALA A 18 -5.26 14.83 -18.93
CA ALA A 18 -5.90 14.91 -20.23
C ALA A 18 -7.34 15.45 -20.17
N ALA A 19 -8.05 15.21 -19.07
CA ALA A 19 -9.37 15.76 -18.78
C ALA A 19 -9.34 17.21 -18.22
N GLY A 20 -8.16 17.82 -18.11
CA GLY A 20 -8.01 19.22 -17.66
C GLY A 20 -7.90 19.41 -16.15
N HIS A 21 -7.74 18.32 -15.38
CA HIS A 21 -7.45 18.41 -13.95
C HIS A 21 -5.95 18.54 -13.69
N ASP A 22 -5.57 19.38 -12.73
CA ASP A 22 -4.22 19.32 -12.16
C ASP A 22 -4.10 18.04 -11.33
N ALA A 23 -3.18 17.15 -11.70
CA ALA A 23 -2.99 15.86 -11.02
C ALA A 23 -1.52 15.49 -10.89
N ALA A 24 -1.17 14.88 -9.76
CA ALA A 24 0.19 14.48 -9.43
C ALA A 24 0.26 12.98 -9.08
N ALA A 25 1.11 12.25 -9.79
CA ALA A 25 1.42 10.85 -9.49
C ALA A 25 2.52 10.78 -8.41
N ILE A 26 2.24 10.14 -7.29
CA ILE A 26 3.14 10.05 -6.13
C ILE A 26 3.53 8.58 -5.91
N HIS A 27 4.74 8.23 -6.33
CA HIS A 27 5.26 6.87 -6.25
C HIS A 27 5.69 6.54 -4.82
N GLU A 28 5.64 5.25 -4.44
CA GLU A 28 6.03 4.79 -3.09
C GLU A 28 7.49 5.12 -2.69
N ARG A 29 8.31 5.47 -3.69
CA ARG A 29 9.73 5.84 -3.55
C ARG A 29 10.01 7.33 -3.78
N THR A 30 8.98 8.18 -3.93
CA THR A 30 9.17 9.63 -4.02
C THR A 30 9.90 10.13 -2.77
N GLU A 31 10.86 11.06 -2.94
CA GLU A 31 11.68 11.61 -1.86
C GLU A 31 11.70 13.15 -1.93
N PRO A 32 11.31 13.87 -0.86
CA PRO A 32 10.66 13.35 0.34
C PRO A 32 9.26 12.81 0.04
N HIS A 33 8.90 11.69 0.67
CA HIS A 33 7.55 11.15 0.51
C HIS A 33 6.57 11.92 1.40
N PRO A 34 5.40 12.37 0.89
CA PRO A 34 4.51 13.24 1.67
C PRO A 34 3.87 12.55 2.88
N VAL A 35 3.70 11.22 2.84
CA VAL A 35 2.96 10.46 3.87
C VAL A 35 3.73 9.29 4.50
N ARG A 36 5.00 9.08 4.15
CA ARG A 36 5.77 7.91 4.63
C ARG A 36 6.37 8.23 6.00
N ALA A 37 6.03 7.45 7.02
CA ALA A 37 6.47 7.71 8.39
C ALA A 37 7.90 7.26 8.69
N THR A 38 8.46 6.40 7.84
CA THR A 38 9.78 5.81 8.06
C THR A 38 10.95 6.69 7.61
N ASP A 39 10.73 7.73 6.82
CA ASP A 39 11.81 8.50 6.15
C ASP A 39 12.78 9.17 7.12
N GLU A 40 12.29 9.49 8.30
CA GLU A 40 13.06 10.11 9.38
C GLU A 40 13.56 9.09 10.42
N LEU A 41 13.50 7.79 10.11
CA LEU A 41 14.09 6.73 10.93
C LEU A 41 15.48 6.38 10.40
N GLU A 42 16.38 5.96 11.30
CA GLU A 42 17.74 5.53 10.93
C GLU A 42 17.69 4.26 10.07
N HIS A 43 16.83 3.32 10.46
CA HIS A 43 16.56 2.05 9.81
C HIS A 43 15.18 2.06 9.16
N TRP A 44 14.97 2.95 8.17
CA TRP A 44 13.65 3.14 7.56
C TRP A 44 13.04 1.88 6.91
N PHE A 45 13.85 0.91 6.47
CA PHE A 45 13.39 -0.41 5.99
C PHE A 45 13.18 -1.45 7.10
N GLU A 46 13.70 -1.20 8.30
CA GLU A 46 13.58 -2.07 9.47
C GLU A 46 13.08 -1.28 10.68
N PRO A 47 11.90 -0.62 10.60
CA PRO A 47 11.46 0.33 11.62
C PRO A 47 11.28 -0.29 13.02
N TRP A 48 11.21 -1.62 13.13
CA TRP A 48 11.25 -2.34 14.42
C TRP A 48 12.54 -2.15 15.23
N ARG A 49 13.61 -1.64 14.59
CA ARG A 49 14.87 -1.32 15.27
C ARG A 49 14.84 0.04 15.97
N ASP A 50 13.99 0.95 15.50
CA ASP A 50 14.01 2.35 15.93
C ASP A 50 12.77 2.75 16.75
N THR A 51 11.65 2.06 16.55
CA THR A 51 10.37 2.45 17.15
C THR A 51 9.44 1.28 17.42
N THR A 52 8.32 1.54 18.10
CA THR A 52 7.25 0.58 18.34
C THR A 52 6.15 0.74 17.29
N ALA A 53 5.33 -0.30 17.08
CA ALA A 53 4.23 -0.23 16.11
C ALA A 53 3.25 0.91 16.45
N ALA A 54 2.96 1.12 17.74
CA ALA A 54 2.09 2.22 18.18
C ALA A 54 2.66 3.61 17.82
N LYS A 55 3.95 3.84 18.10
CA LYS A 55 4.62 5.10 17.75
C LYS A 55 4.72 5.31 16.24
N LEU A 56 4.93 4.25 15.47
CA LEU A 56 4.93 4.34 14.00
C LEU A 56 3.53 4.72 13.48
N ALA A 57 2.47 4.12 14.03
CA ALA A 57 1.09 4.44 13.67
C ALA A 57 0.74 5.90 13.96
N GLU A 58 1.11 6.41 15.15
CA GLU A 58 0.95 7.84 15.50
C GLU A 58 1.68 8.75 14.52
N ARG A 59 2.94 8.43 14.18
CA ARG A 59 3.73 9.22 13.23
C ARG A 59 3.12 9.20 11.83
N ALA A 60 2.66 8.05 11.37
CA ALA A 60 2.00 7.92 10.08
C ALA A 60 0.71 8.74 10.02
N LEU A 61 -0.12 8.71 11.07
CA LEU A 61 -1.33 9.55 11.13
C LEU A 61 -1.00 11.04 11.10
N ALA A 62 0.03 11.48 11.83
CA ALA A 62 0.48 12.88 11.79
C ALA A 62 0.94 13.30 10.38
N ARG A 63 1.65 12.42 9.65
CA ARG A 63 2.06 12.65 8.26
C ARG A 63 0.87 12.77 7.32
N TRP A 64 -0.11 11.87 7.44
CA TRP A 64 -1.33 11.93 6.65
C TRP A 64 -2.16 13.18 6.95
N ALA A 65 -2.27 13.59 8.21
CA ALA A 65 -2.95 14.84 8.59
C ALA A 65 -2.27 16.06 7.93
N ALA A 66 -0.95 16.17 8.02
CA ALA A 66 -0.20 17.26 7.38
C ALA A 66 -0.35 17.25 5.85
N PHE A 67 -0.37 16.07 5.23
CA PHE A 67 -0.64 15.92 3.81
C PHE A 67 -2.05 16.39 3.44
N VAL A 68 -3.07 16.01 4.22
CA VAL A 68 -4.47 16.44 4.01
C VAL A 68 -4.60 17.95 4.12
N ASP A 69 -4.00 18.56 5.14
CA ASP A 69 -4.03 20.02 5.33
C ASP A 69 -3.43 20.74 4.12
N LYS A 70 -2.29 20.26 3.60
CA LYS A 70 -1.67 20.80 2.39
C LYS A 70 -2.53 20.57 1.15
N ALA A 71 -3.07 19.36 0.97
CA ALA A 71 -3.86 19.01 -0.20
C ALA A 71 -5.17 19.82 -0.29
N ARG A 72 -5.79 20.14 0.86
CA ARG A 72 -7.01 20.97 0.92
C ARG A 72 -6.81 22.43 0.50
N LEU A 73 -5.57 22.94 0.56
CA LEU A 73 -5.23 24.29 0.12
C LEU A 73 -4.98 24.38 -1.38
N GLY A 74 -4.78 23.24 -2.05
CA GLY A 74 -4.53 23.16 -3.49
C GLY A 74 -5.72 22.63 -4.27
N THR A 75 -5.56 22.59 -5.59
CA THR A 75 -6.51 21.96 -6.52
C THR A 75 -5.97 20.67 -7.15
N THR A 76 -4.73 20.30 -6.82
CA THR A 76 -4.04 19.14 -7.39
C THR A 76 -4.64 17.83 -6.86
N VAL A 77 -5.13 16.98 -7.76
CA VAL A 77 -5.56 15.62 -7.44
C VAL A 77 -4.34 14.73 -7.25
N SER A 78 -4.12 14.25 -6.03
CA SER A 78 -2.98 13.38 -5.71
C SER A 78 -3.34 11.91 -5.95
N VAL A 79 -2.53 11.20 -6.74
CA VAL A 79 -2.67 9.77 -7.01
C VAL A 79 -1.50 9.04 -6.36
N LEU A 80 -1.74 8.37 -5.23
CA LEU A 80 -0.69 7.74 -4.43
C LEU A 80 -0.55 6.24 -4.73
N ASP A 81 0.68 5.77 -4.90
CA ASP A 81 0.97 4.34 -5.08
C ASP A 81 1.05 3.59 -3.74
N GLY A 82 -0.04 2.87 -3.42
CA GLY A 82 -0.03 1.80 -2.43
C GLY A 82 0.10 2.21 -0.95
N GLN A 83 0.19 3.50 -0.64
CA GLN A 83 0.56 3.97 0.71
C GLN A 83 -0.43 3.63 1.82
N LEU A 84 -1.73 3.53 1.52
CA LEU A 84 -2.76 3.18 2.49
C LEU A 84 -2.52 1.79 3.13
N PHE A 85 -2.19 0.79 2.30
CA PHE A 85 -1.96 -0.58 2.77
C PHE A 85 -0.50 -0.99 2.67
N HIS A 86 0.14 -0.82 1.51
CA HIS A 86 1.47 -1.32 1.23
C HIS A 86 2.60 -0.48 1.87
N GLY A 87 2.32 0.75 2.31
CA GLY A 87 3.25 1.62 3.05
C GLY A 87 3.37 1.23 4.53
N ASP A 88 3.14 2.19 5.43
CA ASP A 88 3.35 2.01 6.87
C ASP A 88 2.52 0.87 7.48
N LEU A 89 1.35 0.53 6.93
CA LEU A 89 0.59 -0.65 7.39
C LEU A 89 1.37 -1.97 7.22
N THR A 90 2.17 -2.12 6.15
CA THR A 90 3.07 -3.29 6.02
C THR A 90 4.05 -3.34 7.19
N ASN A 91 4.63 -2.19 7.54
CA ASN A 91 5.55 -2.09 8.67
C ASN A 91 4.85 -2.43 9.99
N LEU A 92 3.65 -1.91 10.23
CA LEU A 92 2.87 -2.24 11.43
C LEU A 92 2.62 -3.74 11.58
N LEU A 93 2.28 -4.44 10.49
CA LEU A 93 2.15 -5.90 10.52
C LEU A 93 3.49 -6.58 10.84
N LEU A 94 4.55 -6.22 10.12
CA LEU A 94 5.88 -6.81 10.27
C LEU A 94 6.46 -6.62 11.68
N MET A 95 6.07 -5.54 12.35
CA MET A 95 6.45 -5.20 13.73
C MET A 95 5.64 -5.94 14.80
N GLU A 96 4.78 -6.90 14.44
CA GLU A 96 3.82 -7.57 15.36
C GLU A 96 2.86 -6.57 16.02
N GLY A 97 2.39 -5.58 15.27
CA GLY A 97 1.32 -4.71 15.71
C GLY A 97 0.07 -5.52 16.06
N GLU A 98 -0.51 -5.26 17.23
CA GLU A 98 -1.75 -5.94 17.64
C GLU A 98 -2.88 -5.67 16.62
N PRO A 99 -3.75 -6.65 16.34
CA PRO A 99 -4.85 -6.45 15.39
C PRO A 99 -5.71 -5.22 15.69
N ALA A 100 -6.01 -4.97 16.96
CA ALA A 100 -6.79 -3.79 17.38
C ALA A 100 -6.07 -2.47 17.09
N LEU A 101 -4.74 -2.42 17.24
CA LEU A 101 -3.93 -1.25 16.87
C LEU A 101 -4.00 -1.01 15.36
N ILE A 102 -3.84 -2.07 14.55
CA ILE A 102 -3.89 -1.99 13.09
C ILE A 102 -5.26 -1.52 12.60
N GLU A 103 -6.34 -2.09 13.15
CA GLU A 103 -7.70 -1.67 12.82
C GLU A 103 -7.96 -0.21 13.21
N ALA A 104 -7.58 0.19 14.43
CA ALA A 104 -7.71 1.57 14.89
C ALA A 104 -6.94 2.55 14.00
N TYR A 105 -5.69 2.21 13.63
CA TYR A 105 -4.88 3.00 12.72
C TYR A 105 -5.56 3.21 11.37
N VAL A 106 -6.06 2.15 10.73
CA VAL A 106 -6.71 2.28 9.41
C VAL A 106 -8.02 3.07 9.50
N GLN A 107 -8.80 2.91 10.56
CA GLN A 107 -10.03 3.67 10.76
C GLN A 107 -9.75 5.16 11.01
N GLU A 108 -8.72 5.48 11.80
CA GLU A 108 -8.28 6.86 12.00
C GLU A 108 -7.73 7.47 10.71
N LEU A 109 -6.94 6.71 9.97
CA LEU A 109 -6.41 7.13 8.68
C LEU A 109 -7.55 7.43 7.70
N ALA A 110 -8.55 6.56 7.60
CA ALA A 110 -9.73 6.78 6.77
C ALA A 110 -10.46 8.07 7.15
N ARG A 111 -10.66 8.32 8.45
CA ARG A 111 -11.24 9.59 8.94
C ARG A 111 -10.38 10.80 8.62
N THR A 112 -9.06 10.67 8.73
CA THR A 112 -8.09 11.73 8.41
C THR A 112 -8.17 12.13 6.94
N ILE A 113 -8.27 11.17 6.02
CA ILE A 113 -8.27 11.44 4.58
C ILE A 113 -9.66 11.70 3.99
N ALA A 114 -10.74 11.40 4.72
CA ALA A 114 -12.12 11.58 4.26
C ALA A 114 -12.44 12.99 3.69
N PRO A 115 -11.92 14.11 4.24
CA PRO A 115 -12.14 15.44 3.67
C PRO A 115 -11.63 15.63 2.24
N LEU A 116 -10.73 14.76 1.76
CA LEU A 116 -10.24 14.77 0.38
C LEU A 116 -11.15 14.00 -0.60
N SER A 117 -12.22 13.36 -0.11
CA SER A 117 -13.10 12.47 -0.90
C SER A 117 -12.33 11.42 -1.71
N PRO A 118 -11.46 10.60 -1.08
CA PRO A 118 -10.57 9.71 -1.80
C PRO A 118 -11.31 8.49 -2.36
N LEU A 119 -10.91 8.06 -3.56
CA LEU A 119 -11.24 6.74 -4.12
C LEU A 119 -10.09 5.76 -3.82
N VAL A 120 -10.39 4.67 -3.12
CA VAL A 120 -9.42 3.60 -2.83
C VAL A 120 -9.56 2.47 -3.84
N ILE A 121 -8.55 2.31 -4.69
CA ILE A 121 -8.48 1.23 -5.67
C ILE A 121 -7.64 0.08 -5.08
N TYR A 122 -8.28 -1.06 -4.86
CA TYR A 122 -7.67 -2.24 -4.26
C TYR A 122 -7.50 -3.36 -5.28
N PHE A 123 -6.24 -3.59 -5.67
CA PHE A 123 -5.87 -4.72 -6.51
C PHE A 123 -5.63 -5.98 -5.71
N TRP A 124 -6.21 -7.06 -6.21
CA TRP A 124 -6.06 -8.36 -5.62
C TRP A 124 -5.95 -9.45 -6.67
N GLN A 125 -5.36 -10.57 -6.29
CA GLN A 125 -5.25 -11.76 -7.15
C GLN A 125 -5.77 -12.95 -6.37
N ARG A 126 -6.58 -13.79 -7.02
CA ARG A 126 -7.22 -14.95 -6.38
C ARG A 126 -6.19 -15.95 -5.90
N ASP A 127 -5.21 -16.25 -6.75
CA ASP A 127 -4.12 -17.18 -6.43
C ASP A 127 -2.86 -16.40 -6.04
N ILE A 128 -2.69 -16.18 -4.73
CA ILE A 128 -1.52 -15.47 -4.17
C ILE A 128 -0.23 -16.24 -4.42
N ASP A 129 -0.28 -17.56 -4.44
CA ASP A 129 0.89 -18.41 -4.64
C ASP A 129 1.42 -18.23 -6.06
N ALA A 130 0.54 -18.44 -7.05
CA ALA A 130 0.84 -18.23 -8.45
C ALA A 130 1.29 -16.79 -8.72
N ALA A 131 0.65 -15.80 -8.09
CA ALA A 131 1.01 -14.40 -8.19
C ALA A 131 2.45 -14.13 -7.74
N VAL A 132 2.81 -14.58 -6.53
CA VAL A 132 4.16 -14.38 -5.98
C VAL A 132 5.19 -15.12 -6.82
N ARG A 133 4.94 -16.38 -7.19
CA ARG A 133 5.86 -17.16 -8.03
C ARG A 133 6.07 -16.54 -9.40
N THR A 134 5.03 -16.00 -10.02
CA THR A 134 5.14 -15.28 -11.31
C THR A 134 6.04 -14.07 -11.17
N VAL A 135 5.84 -13.25 -10.14
CA VAL A 135 6.69 -12.07 -9.89
C VAL A 135 8.14 -12.47 -9.60
N CYS A 136 8.36 -13.56 -8.86
CA CYS A 136 9.69 -14.10 -8.61
C CYS A 136 10.36 -14.53 -9.92
N ALA A 137 9.65 -15.26 -10.79
CA ALA A 137 10.18 -15.68 -12.09
C ALA A 137 10.51 -14.49 -13.01
N GLU A 138 9.69 -13.43 -12.98
CA GLU A 138 9.91 -12.21 -13.78
C GLU A 138 11.09 -11.36 -13.28
N ARG A 139 11.36 -11.36 -11.97
CA ARG A 139 12.35 -10.48 -11.35
C ARG A 139 13.69 -11.15 -11.03
N GLY A 140 13.74 -12.47 -11.06
CA GLY A 140 14.95 -13.26 -10.82
C GLY A 140 15.32 -13.41 -9.35
N ASP A 141 16.25 -14.33 -9.10
CA ASP A 141 16.58 -14.83 -7.76
C ASP A 141 17.18 -13.75 -6.84
N ASP A 142 17.93 -12.79 -7.37
CA ASP A 142 18.49 -11.68 -6.59
C ASP A 142 17.39 -10.84 -5.95
N TRP A 143 16.32 -10.57 -6.70
CA TRP A 143 15.18 -9.82 -6.19
C TRP A 143 14.39 -10.63 -5.15
N VAL A 144 14.26 -11.95 -5.36
CA VAL A 144 13.60 -12.83 -4.38
C VAL A 144 14.38 -12.85 -3.08
N THR A 145 15.70 -13.05 -3.16
CA THR A 145 16.62 -13.09 -2.03
C THR A 145 16.54 -11.79 -1.24
N TYR A 146 16.62 -10.65 -1.93
CA TYR A 146 16.43 -9.34 -1.30
C TYR A 146 15.11 -9.28 -0.53
N GLN A 147 13.98 -9.64 -1.15
CA GLN A 147 12.66 -9.56 -0.51
C GLN A 147 12.50 -10.52 0.67
N THR A 148 13.10 -11.71 0.60
CA THR A 148 13.07 -12.66 1.70
C THR A 148 13.96 -12.20 2.86
N ASP A 149 15.15 -11.70 2.58
CA ASP A 149 16.14 -11.38 3.62
C ASP A 149 15.64 -10.30 4.57
N TRP A 150 15.11 -9.19 4.04
CA TRP A 150 14.66 -8.10 4.90
C TRP A 150 13.28 -8.36 5.53
N LYS A 151 12.31 -8.92 4.78
CA LYS A 151 10.96 -9.14 5.32
C LYS A 151 10.90 -10.27 6.31
N LEU A 152 11.62 -11.36 6.05
CA LEU A 152 11.57 -12.54 6.91
C LEU A 152 12.42 -12.37 8.18
N ALA A 153 13.31 -11.38 8.20
CA ALA A 153 13.98 -10.90 9.41
C ALA A 153 13.06 -10.07 10.34
N ALA A 154 11.87 -9.68 9.90
CA ALA A 154 10.95 -8.92 10.73
C ALA A 154 10.38 -9.77 11.89
N PRO A 155 10.04 -9.15 13.05
CA PRO A 155 9.48 -9.85 14.21
C PRO A 155 8.31 -10.78 13.87
N TYR A 156 7.40 -10.35 12.99
CA TYR A 156 6.23 -11.14 12.57
C TYR A 156 6.60 -12.49 11.96
N CYS A 157 7.60 -12.45 11.07
CA CYS A 157 8.05 -13.60 10.30
C CYS A 157 8.89 -14.52 11.17
N MET A 158 9.79 -13.96 11.98
CA MET A 158 10.64 -14.72 12.89
C MET A 158 9.83 -15.54 13.90
N ARG A 159 8.80 -14.94 14.54
CA ARG A 159 7.95 -15.66 15.51
C ARG A 159 7.16 -16.81 14.89
N ARG A 160 6.86 -16.71 13.60
CA ARG A 160 6.12 -17.74 12.83
C ARG A 160 7.05 -18.72 12.12
N GLY A 161 8.37 -18.56 12.23
CA GLY A 161 9.34 -19.42 11.53
C GLY A 161 9.23 -19.35 10.01
N LEU A 162 8.81 -18.20 9.45
CA LEU A 162 8.66 -18.04 8.00
C LEU A 162 10.04 -17.95 7.34
N THR A 163 10.33 -18.85 6.40
CA THR A 163 11.62 -18.91 5.69
C THR A 163 11.44 -19.13 4.19
N GLY A 164 12.38 -18.59 3.41
CA GLY A 164 12.41 -18.73 1.95
C GLY A 164 11.15 -18.24 1.23
N LEU A 165 10.97 -18.69 0.00
CA LEU A 165 9.84 -18.29 -0.84
C LEU A 165 8.48 -18.70 -0.24
N ASP A 166 8.38 -19.88 0.35
CA ASP A 166 7.12 -20.35 0.96
C ASP A 166 6.76 -19.52 2.20
N GLY A 167 7.75 -19.09 2.99
CA GLY A 167 7.54 -18.13 4.08
C GLY A 167 7.06 -16.77 3.57
N LEU A 168 7.60 -16.28 2.45
CA LEU A 168 7.13 -15.06 1.81
C LEU A 168 5.68 -15.19 1.31
N ILE A 169 5.32 -16.32 0.71
CA ILE A 169 3.94 -16.61 0.27
C ILE A 169 2.99 -16.66 1.48
N ALA A 170 3.40 -17.31 2.57
CA ALA A 170 2.61 -17.36 3.81
C ALA A 170 2.37 -15.94 4.39
N LEU A 171 3.42 -15.11 4.45
CA LEU A 171 3.30 -13.70 4.84
C LEU A 171 2.27 -12.97 3.97
N TYR A 172 2.30 -13.15 2.64
CA TYR A 172 1.35 -12.48 1.74
C TYR A 172 -0.08 -13.01 1.85
N ARG A 173 -0.28 -14.30 2.18
CA ARG A 173 -1.59 -14.85 2.51
C ARG A 173 -2.17 -14.19 3.76
N ASP A 174 -1.37 -14.07 4.81
CA ASP A 174 -1.79 -13.42 6.05
C ASP A 174 -2.08 -11.94 5.84
N TYR A 175 -1.17 -11.24 5.16
CA TYR A 175 -1.35 -9.84 4.81
C TYR A 175 -2.60 -9.61 3.93
N ARG A 176 -2.91 -10.53 3.01
CA ARG A 176 -4.15 -10.47 2.23
C ARG A 176 -5.39 -10.60 3.10
N ARG A 177 -5.43 -11.58 4.03
CA ARG A 177 -6.57 -11.75 4.95
C ARG A 177 -6.81 -10.48 5.77
N THR A 178 -5.74 -9.89 6.30
CA THR A 178 -5.82 -8.63 7.06
C THR A 178 -6.33 -7.48 6.19
N THR A 179 -5.75 -7.28 5.00
CA THR A 179 -6.17 -6.17 4.12
C THR A 179 -7.57 -6.33 3.54
N ASP A 180 -8.04 -7.55 3.25
CA ASP A 180 -9.43 -7.81 2.84
C ASP A 180 -10.42 -7.40 3.94
N ALA A 181 -10.14 -7.79 5.20
CA ALA A 181 -10.98 -7.43 6.34
C ALA A 181 -11.03 -5.92 6.59
N LEU A 182 -9.87 -5.24 6.48
CA LEU A 182 -9.77 -3.78 6.60
C LEU A 182 -10.48 -3.05 5.45
N PHE A 183 -10.30 -3.51 4.21
CA PHE A 183 -10.94 -2.92 3.03
C PHE A 183 -12.47 -3.05 3.08
N ALA A 184 -13.00 -4.19 3.56
CA ALA A 184 -14.42 -4.40 3.72
C ALA A 184 -15.06 -3.34 4.64
N GLN A 185 -14.35 -2.97 5.71
CA GLN A 185 -14.81 -2.02 6.73
C GLN A 185 -14.47 -0.56 6.43
N LEU A 186 -13.76 -0.28 5.33
CA LEU A 186 -13.33 1.07 4.98
C LEU A 186 -14.53 1.96 4.61
N PRO A 187 -14.74 3.11 5.30
CA PRO A 187 -15.86 4.02 5.07
C PRO A 187 -15.52 5.08 4.01
N LEU A 188 -14.97 4.65 2.88
CA LEU A 188 -14.53 5.50 1.75
C LEU A 188 -15.07 4.93 0.44
N ASP A 189 -15.12 5.77 -0.59
CA ASP A 189 -15.35 5.30 -1.95
C ASP A 189 -14.24 4.32 -2.32
N LYS A 190 -14.64 3.16 -2.84
CA LYS A 190 -13.72 2.04 -3.02
C LYS A 190 -14.06 1.18 -4.22
N LEU A 191 -13.01 0.74 -4.90
CA LEU A 191 -13.08 -0.11 -6.08
C LEU A 191 -12.13 -1.30 -5.90
N SER A 192 -12.68 -2.51 -5.81
CA SER A 192 -11.89 -3.74 -5.81
C SER A 192 -11.80 -4.35 -7.22
N ILE A 193 -10.58 -4.72 -7.62
CA ILE A 193 -10.31 -5.29 -8.94
C ILE A 193 -9.44 -6.53 -8.76
N GLU A 194 -9.99 -7.68 -9.17
CA GLU A 194 -9.19 -8.88 -9.41
C GLU A 194 -8.39 -8.64 -10.69
N ASN A 195 -7.06 -8.83 -10.65
CA ASN A 195 -6.20 -8.61 -11.81
C ASN A 195 -5.20 -9.74 -12.03
N GLY A 196 -5.60 -10.98 -11.72
CA GLY A 196 -4.78 -12.18 -11.91
C GLY A 196 -4.58 -12.52 -13.39
N ASP A 197 -5.58 -12.24 -14.23
CA ASP A 197 -5.53 -12.46 -15.68
C ASP A 197 -4.73 -11.38 -16.44
N ARG A 198 -4.44 -10.25 -15.77
CA ARG A 198 -3.74 -9.09 -16.34
C ARG A 198 -4.43 -8.52 -17.58
N ASP A 199 -5.76 -8.57 -17.66
CA ASP A 199 -6.54 -7.85 -18.68
C ASP A 199 -6.54 -6.34 -18.38
N TRP A 200 -5.42 -5.69 -18.68
CA TRP A 200 -5.21 -4.27 -18.38
C TRP A 200 -6.23 -3.37 -19.06
N ALA A 201 -6.71 -3.71 -20.26
CA ALA A 201 -7.73 -2.92 -20.95
C ALA A 201 -9.06 -2.91 -20.17
N THR A 202 -9.45 -4.04 -19.57
CA THR A 202 -10.64 -4.11 -18.70
C THR A 202 -10.39 -3.43 -17.36
N VAL A 203 -9.22 -3.62 -16.75
CA VAL A 203 -8.84 -2.96 -15.49
C VAL A 203 -8.88 -1.44 -15.63
N GLU A 204 -8.23 -0.91 -16.66
CA GLU A 204 -8.14 0.52 -16.96
C GLU A 204 -9.52 1.12 -17.20
N ARG A 205 -10.37 0.47 -18.00
CA ARG A 205 -11.75 0.92 -18.24
C ARG A 205 -12.56 1.05 -16.96
N ARG A 206 -12.52 0.02 -16.09
CA ARG A 206 -13.23 0.04 -14.80
C ARG A 206 -12.77 1.18 -13.90
N ILE A 207 -11.49 1.54 -13.97
CA ILE A 207 -10.92 2.65 -13.20
C ILE A 207 -11.41 3.99 -13.76
N LEU A 208 -11.39 4.17 -15.08
CA LEU A 208 -11.90 5.38 -15.73
C LEU A 208 -13.40 5.57 -15.47
N ASP A 209 -14.20 4.50 -15.57
CA ASP A 209 -15.63 4.51 -15.24
C ASP A 209 -15.87 4.98 -13.79
N ALA A 210 -15.08 4.49 -12.84
CA ALA A 210 -15.19 4.88 -11.43
C ALA A 210 -14.75 6.34 -11.17
N LEU A 211 -13.80 6.84 -11.95
CA LEU A 211 -13.33 8.23 -11.92
C LEU A 211 -14.21 9.18 -12.76
N LYS A 212 -15.16 8.63 -13.53
CA LYS A 212 -16.02 9.36 -14.48
C LYS A 212 -15.20 10.13 -15.54
N LEU A 213 -14.15 9.49 -16.04
CA LEU A 213 -13.25 10.00 -17.09
C LEU A 213 -13.49 9.31 -18.43
#